data_AF-F5NU22-F1
#
_entry.id   AF-F5NU22-F1
#
_cell.length_a   1.000
_cell.length_b   1.000
_cell.length_c   1.000
_cell.angle_alpha   90.00
_cell.angle_beta   90.00
_cell.angle_gamma   90.00
#
_symmetry.space_group_name_H-M   'P 1'
#
loop_
_entity.id
_entity.type
_entity.pdbx_description
1 polymer ?
#
loop_
_entity_poly.entity_id
_entity_poly.type
_entity_poly.pdbx_seq_one_letter_code
_entity_poly.pdbx_strand_id
1 'polypeptide(L)'
;MPFYFRKECPLNSGYLTQVRTWVALYEKHGEKGLIPKPKGVSADPELRIKVVKAVIEQHMSLNQAAAHFMLAGSGSVARWLKVYEERGEAGLRALKIGTKRNIAISVDPEKAASALELSKDRRIEDLERQVRFLETRLMYLKS
;
A
#
# COMPACT_ATOMS: atom_id res chain seq x y z
N MET A 1 21.43 13.98 1.76
CA MET A 1 20.10 14.06 2.42
C MET A 1 20.03 12.97 3.49
N PRO A 2 19.91 13.31 4.78
CA PRO A 2 19.75 12.31 5.83
C PRO A 2 18.30 11.82 5.87
N PHE A 3 18.12 10.50 5.98
CA PHE A 3 16.84 9.84 6.07
C PHE A 3 16.21 10.13 7.44
N TYR A 4 15.10 10.86 7.48
CA TYR A 4 14.30 11.02 8.68
C TYR A 4 13.57 9.71 8.97
N PHE A 5 14.10 8.96 9.95
CA PHE A 5 13.40 7.85 10.60
C PHE A 5 12.20 8.44 11.35
N ARG A 6 10.99 8.32 10.77
CA ARG A 6 9.76 8.81 11.37
C ARG A 6 9.59 8.12 12.73
N LYS A 7 9.82 8.88 13.80
CA LYS A 7 9.64 8.42 15.17
C LYS A 7 8.15 8.28 15.48
N GLU A 8 7.89 7.22 16.24
CA GLU A 8 6.64 6.88 16.94
C GLU A 8 5.54 6.23 16.11
N CYS A 9 5.40 4.91 16.25
CA CYS A 9 4.12 4.23 16.13
C CYS A 9 4.04 3.12 17.18
N PRO A 10 2.93 3.06 17.94
CA PRO A 10 2.76 2.15 19.08
C PRO A 10 2.73 0.71 18.59
N LEU A 11 3.30 -0.18 19.39
CA LEU A 11 3.45 -1.62 19.16
C LEU A 11 2.19 -2.23 18.53
N ASN A 12 2.20 -2.32 17.21
CA ASN A 12 1.25 -3.09 16.43
C ASN A 12 2.06 -4.15 15.68
N SER A 13 1.65 -5.41 15.82
CA SER A 13 2.35 -6.65 15.46
C SER A 13 3.09 -6.64 14.10
N GLY A 14 2.65 -5.82 13.13
CA GLY A 14 3.28 -5.66 11.83
C GLY A 14 4.66 -4.98 11.80
N TYR A 15 5.00 -4.13 12.79
CA TYR A 15 6.31 -3.47 12.81
C TYR A 15 7.43 -4.43 13.24
N LEU A 16 7.12 -5.43 14.06
CA LEU A 16 8.12 -6.37 14.56
C LEU A 16 8.73 -7.22 13.44
N THR A 17 7.90 -7.63 12.47
CA THR A 17 8.36 -8.41 11.30
C THR A 17 9.20 -7.57 10.34
N GLN A 18 8.87 -6.29 10.19
CA GLN A 18 9.63 -5.35 9.39
C GLN A 18 11.01 -5.09 10.01
N VAL A 19 11.08 -4.83 11.31
CA VAL A 19 12.34 -4.65 12.04
C VAL A 19 13.21 -5.90 11.97
N ARG A 20 12.65 -7.09 12.19
CA ARG A 20 13.38 -8.37 12.05
C ARG A 20 13.96 -8.55 10.64
N THR A 21 13.22 -8.14 9.62
CA THR A 21 13.68 -8.19 8.23
C THR A 21 14.86 -7.25 8.01
N TRP A 22 14.80 -6.02 8.54
CA TRP A 22 15.91 -5.06 8.45
C TRP A 22 17.16 -5.53 9.18
N VAL A 23 17.02 -6.09 10.38
CA VAL A 23 18.14 -6.67 11.14
C VAL A 23 18.82 -7.78 10.33
N ALA A 24 18.05 -8.74 9.81
CA ALA A 24 18.59 -9.82 8.99
C ALA A 24 19.27 -9.32 7.70
N LEU A 25 18.75 -8.23 7.11
CA LEU A 25 19.34 -7.60 5.93
C LEU A 25 20.69 -6.95 6.26
N TYR A 26 20.76 -6.28 7.40
CA TYR A 26 21.98 -5.63 7.87
C TYR A 26 23.05 -6.65 8.27
N GLU A 27 22.68 -7.71 8.97
CA GLU A 27 23.61 -8.79 9.35
C GLU A 27 24.25 -9.45 8.12
N LYS A 28 23.49 -9.61 7.02
CA LYS A 28 24.00 -10.22 5.79
C LYS A 28 24.74 -9.27 4.85
N HIS A 29 24.28 -8.03 4.72
CA HIS A 29 24.72 -7.12 3.65
C HIS A 29 25.24 -5.77 4.15
N GLY A 30 25.26 -5.56 5.47
CA GLY A 30 25.63 -4.30 6.11
C GLY A 30 24.73 -3.13 5.68
N GLU A 31 25.28 -1.93 5.65
CA GLU A 31 24.56 -0.71 5.26
C GLU A 31 23.94 -0.81 3.85
N LYS A 32 24.59 -1.53 2.93
CA LYS A 32 24.09 -1.73 1.56
C LYS A 32 22.75 -2.46 1.52
N GLY A 33 22.44 -3.26 2.54
CA GLY A 33 21.15 -3.92 2.70
C GLY A 33 20.02 -2.94 3.03
N LEU A 34 20.32 -1.83 3.73
CA LEU A 34 19.33 -0.84 4.15
C LEU A 34 19.06 0.25 3.11
N ILE A 35 19.85 0.31 2.03
CA ILE A 35 19.67 1.30 0.97
C ILE A 35 18.39 0.97 0.17
N PRO A 36 17.42 1.90 0.09
CA PRO A 36 16.22 1.72 -0.72
C PRO A 36 16.58 1.45 -2.18
N LYS A 37 16.09 0.34 -2.73
CA LYS A 37 16.37 -0.02 -4.12
C LYS A 37 15.57 0.83 -5.10
N PRO A 38 16.11 1.04 -6.33
CA PRO A 38 15.38 1.70 -7.39
C PRO A 38 14.07 0.94 -7.69
N LYS A 39 13.01 1.71 -7.95
CA LYS A 39 11.70 1.16 -8.34
C LYS A 39 11.89 0.34 -9.62
N GLY A 40 11.58 -0.96 -9.59
CA GLY A 40 11.62 -1.82 -10.76
C GLY A 40 12.59 -3.01 -10.71
N VAL A 41 13.41 -3.18 -9.67
CA VAL A 41 14.23 -4.43 -9.53
C VAL A 41 13.32 -5.66 -9.47
N SER A 42 12.14 -5.53 -8.88
CA SER A 42 11.11 -6.58 -8.86
C SER A 42 10.58 -6.90 -10.27
N ALA A 43 10.76 -5.99 -11.23
CA ALA A 43 10.23 -6.08 -12.59
C ALA A 43 11.00 -7.03 -13.50
N ASP A 44 12.26 -7.36 -13.19
CA ASP A 44 13.04 -8.29 -14.00
C ASP A 44 12.49 -9.73 -13.89
N PRO A 45 11.95 -10.33 -14.97
CA PRO A 45 11.40 -11.68 -14.94
C PRO A 45 12.44 -12.75 -14.62
N GLU A 46 13.71 -12.59 -15.03
CA GLU A 46 14.74 -13.60 -14.78
C GLU A 46 15.14 -13.64 -13.31
N LEU A 47 15.20 -12.48 -12.64
CA LEU A 47 15.36 -12.42 -11.19
C LEU A 47 14.24 -13.17 -10.46
N ARG A 48 12.97 -13.01 -10.88
CA ARG A 48 11.83 -13.68 -10.24
C ARG A 48 11.95 -15.20 -10.32
N ILE A 49 12.35 -15.72 -11.49
CA ILE A 49 12.52 -17.15 -11.71
C ILE A 49 13.64 -17.69 -10.83
N LYS A 50 14.79 -16.99 -10.76
CA LYS A 50 15.90 -17.36 -9.85
C LYS A 50 15.45 -17.38 -8.39
N VAL A 51 14.69 -16.38 -7.95
CA VAL A 51 14.18 -16.31 -6.58
C VAL A 51 13.24 -17.47 -6.27
N VAL A 52 12.30 -17.78 -7.17
CA VAL A 52 11.35 -18.89 -6.95
C VAL A 52 12.05 -20.24 -6.97
N LYS A 53 13.00 -20.47 -7.88
CA LYS A 53 13.83 -21.69 -7.87
C LYS A 53 14.61 -21.85 -6.58
N ALA A 54 15.21 -20.79 -6.05
CA ALA A 54 15.90 -20.86 -4.76
C ALA A 54 14.95 -21.24 -3.60
N VAL A 55 13.69 -20.80 -3.63
CA VAL A 55 12.71 -21.20 -2.60
C VAL A 55 12.35 -22.68 -2.72
N ILE A 56 12.11 -23.18 -3.94
CA ILE A 56 11.65 -24.56 -4.18
C ILE A 56 12.80 -25.56 -4.04
N GLU A 57 13.93 -25.28 -4.71
CA GLU A 57 15.08 -26.20 -4.82
C GLU A 57 15.98 -26.14 -3.58
N GLN A 58 16.19 -24.94 -3.01
CA GLN A 58 17.07 -24.76 -1.84
C GLN A 58 16.29 -24.69 -0.52
N HIS A 59 14.97 -24.95 -0.56
CA HIS A 59 14.07 -24.90 0.59
C HIS A 59 14.18 -23.62 1.44
N MET A 60 14.52 -22.49 0.81
CA MET A 60 14.65 -21.22 1.51
C MET A 60 13.29 -20.71 1.94
N SER A 61 13.18 -20.24 3.18
CA SER A 61 11.99 -19.51 3.60
C SER A 61 11.85 -18.20 2.79
N LEU A 62 10.61 -17.70 2.66
CA LEU A 62 10.33 -16.48 1.90
C LEU A 62 11.15 -15.27 2.37
N ASN A 63 11.39 -15.17 3.68
CA ASN A 63 12.21 -14.11 4.28
C ASN A 63 13.70 -14.31 3.97
N GLN A 64 14.20 -15.55 4.02
CA GLN A 64 15.59 -15.85 3.65
C GLN A 64 15.85 -15.58 2.17
N ALA A 65 14.94 -15.98 1.28
CA ALA A 65 15.03 -15.67 -0.14
C ALA A 65 14.98 -14.16 -0.39
N ALA A 66 14.04 -13.45 0.24
CA ALA A 66 13.99 -11.99 0.15
C ALA A 66 15.29 -11.32 0.62
N ALA A 67 15.90 -11.81 1.71
CA ALA A 67 17.17 -11.29 2.21
C ALA A 67 18.34 -11.65 1.28
N HIS A 68 18.38 -12.87 0.75
CA HIS A 68 19.45 -13.32 -0.16
C HIS A 68 19.47 -12.51 -1.46
N PHE A 69 18.29 -12.27 -2.05
CA PHE A 69 18.13 -11.52 -3.30
C PHE A 69 17.88 -10.01 -3.09
N MET A 70 18.05 -9.50 -1.87
CA MET A 70 17.89 -8.08 -1.51
C MET A 70 16.55 -7.46 -1.96
N LEU A 71 15.44 -8.17 -1.74
CA LEU A 71 14.10 -7.73 -2.08
C LEU A 71 13.51 -6.85 -0.98
N ALA A 72 12.58 -5.96 -1.34
CA ALA A 72 11.90 -5.05 -0.40
C ALA A 72 11.03 -5.77 0.67
N GLY A 73 10.79 -7.08 0.50
CA GLY A 73 10.08 -7.91 1.47
C GLY A 73 9.65 -9.25 0.88
N SER A 74 9.23 -10.17 1.75
CA SER A 74 8.79 -11.52 1.38
C SER A 74 7.45 -11.57 0.64
N GLY A 75 6.63 -10.50 0.72
CA GLY A 75 5.34 -10.44 0.03
C GLY A 75 5.44 -10.56 -1.49
N SER A 76 6.52 -10.05 -2.11
CA SER A 76 6.77 -10.24 -3.55
C SER A 76 7.10 -11.70 -3.86
N VAL A 77 7.92 -12.34 -3.03
CA VAL A 77 8.31 -13.75 -3.17
C VAL A 77 7.09 -14.66 -3.07
N ALA A 78 6.23 -14.42 -2.07
CA ALA A 78 4.97 -15.17 -1.90
C ALA A 78 4.06 -15.06 -3.14
N ARG A 79 3.94 -13.86 -3.71
CA ARG A 79 3.15 -13.64 -4.94
C ARG A 79 3.75 -14.40 -6.13
N TRP A 80 5.08 -14.37 -6.29
CA TRP A 80 5.74 -15.05 -7.39
C TRP A 80 5.63 -16.58 -7.28
N LEU A 81 5.76 -17.12 -6.07
CA LEU A 81 5.58 -18.55 -5.82
C LEU A 81 4.17 -19.01 -6.24
N LYS A 82 3.13 -18.27 -5.84
CA LYS A 82 1.76 -18.56 -6.25
C LYS A 82 1.57 -18.55 -7.78
N VAL A 83 2.12 -17.54 -8.45
CA VAL A 83 2.03 -17.45 -9.92
C VAL A 83 2.77 -18.61 -10.60
N TYR A 84 3.90 -19.03 -10.03
CA TYR A 84 4.67 -20.16 -10.53
C TYR A 84 3.93 -21.48 -10.36
N GLU A 85 3.28 -21.71 -9.22
CA GLU A 85 2.44 -22.89 -8.99
C GLU A 85 1.25 -22.95 -9.96
N GLU A 86 0.62 -21.81 -10.26
CA GLU A 86 -0.55 -21.75 -11.14
C GLU A 86 -0.20 -21.83 -12.64
N ARG A 87 0.91 -21.21 -13.06
CA ARG A 87 1.20 -20.93 -14.49
C ARG A 87 2.65 -21.21 -14.90
N GLY A 88 3.47 -21.74 -14.00
CA GLY A 88 4.88 -22.01 -14.23
C GLY A 88 5.72 -20.77 -14.53
N GLU A 89 6.89 -20.99 -15.13
CA GLU A 89 7.82 -19.91 -15.53
C GLU A 89 7.19 -18.92 -16.53
N ALA A 90 6.35 -19.42 -17.44
CA ALA A 90 5.65 -18.57 -18.42
C ALA A 90 4.75 -17.53 -17.72
N GLY A 91 4.08 -17.94 -16.63
CA GLY A 91 3.31 -17.05 -15.78
C GLY A 91 4.15 -15.95 -15.12
N LEU A 92 5.34 -16.29 -14.62
CA LEU A 92 6.26 -15.32 -14.02
C LEU A 92 6.79 -14.30 -15.03
N ARG A 93 7.11 -14.75 -16.26
CA ARG A 93 7.56 -13.87 -17.35
C ARG A 93 6.45 -12.93 -17.81
N ALA A 94 5.21 -13.41 -17.87
CA ALA A 94 4.03 -12.61 -18.26
C ALA A 94 3.46 -11.73 -17.14
N LEU A 95 3.95 -11.87 -15.90
CA LEU A 95 3.42 -11.14 -14.75
C LEU A 95 3.72 -9.63 -14.86
N LYS A 96 2.66 -8.84 -15.03
CA LYS A 96 2.72 -7.37 -15.01
C LYS A 96 2.79 -6.86 -13.57
N ILE A 97 3.86 -6.13 -13.24
CA ILE A 97 4.02 -5.51 -11.92
C ILE A 97 3.49 -4.08 -11.97
N GLY A 98 2.72 -3.70 -10.94
CA GLY A 98 2.29 -2.32 -10.76
C GLY A 98 1.00 -1.94 -11.48
N THR A 99 0.21 -2.89 -11.98
CA THR A 99 -1.16 -2.58 -12.41
C THR A 99 -1.88 -1.97 -11.21
N LYS A 100 -2.31 -0.71 -11.36
CA LYS A 100 -3.16 -0.05 -10.38
C LYS A 100 -4.31 -1.03 -10.10
N ARG A 101 -4.46 -1.47 -8.85
CA ARG A 101 -5.68 -2.18 -8.46
C ARG A 101 -6.80 -1.21 -8.81
N ASN A 102 -7.57 -1.48 -9.86
CA ASN A 102 -8.86 -0.86 -10.02
C ASN A 102 -9.67 -1.41 -8.87
N ILE A 103 -9.61 -0.70 -7.74
CA ILE A 103 -10.61 -0.84 -6.71
C ILE A 103 -11.82 -0.18 -7.35
N ALA A 104 -12.50 -0.91 -8.23
CA ALA A 104 -13.89 -0.64 -8.48
C ALA A 104 -14.54 -0.88 -7.12
N ILE A 105 -14.63 0.19 -6.32
CA ILE A 105 -15.48 0.18 -5.15
C ILE A 105 -16.85 -0.05 -5.78
N SER A 106 -17.40 -1.24 -5.59
CA SER A 106 -18.79 -1.53 -5.89
C SER A 106 -19.63 -0.73 -4.88
N VAL A 107 -19.64 0.59 -5.04
CA VAL A 107 -20.58 1.44 -4.32
C VAL A 107 -21.90 1.20 -5.02
N ASP A 108 -22.87 0.68 -4.28
CA ASP A 108 -24.24 0.63 -4.75
C ASP A 108 -24.65 2.06 -5.15
N PRO A 109 -25.05 2.29 -6.42
CA PRO A 109 -25.32 3.63 -6.94
C PRO A 109 -26.46 4.31 -6.18
N GLU A 110 -27.42 3.54 -5.65
CA GLU A 110 -28.53 4.06 -4.87
C GLU A 110 -28.05 4.59 -3.52
N LYS A 111 -27.16 3.84 -2.86
CA LYS A 111 -26.57 4.25 -1.58
C LYS A 111 -25.67 5.48 -1.72
N ALA A 112 -24.96 5.60 -2.85
CA ALA A 112 -24.17 6.79 -3.18
C ALA A 112 -25.06 8.01 -3.42
N ALA A 113 -26.18 7.84 -4.15
CA ALA A 113 -27.15 8.89 -4.41
C ALA A 113 -27.82 9.38 -3.11
N SER A 114 -28.26 8.46 -2.24
CA SER A 114 -28.87 8.83 -0.95
C SER A 114 -27.89 9.58 -0.05
N ALA A 115 -26.62 9.17 0.01
CA ALA A 115 -25.61 9.89 0.79
C ALA A 115 -25.34 11.30 0.25
N LEU A 116 -25.41 11.46 -1.07
CA LEU A 116 -25.25 12.76 -1.73
C LEU A 116 -26.45 13.67 -1.45
N GLU A 117 -27.68 13.17 -1.55
CA GLU A 117 -28.89 13.95 -1.19
C GLU A 117 -28.84 14.43 0.25
N LEU A 118 -28.50 13.53 1.19
CA LEU A 118 -28.36 13.89 2.61
C LEU A 118 -27.29 14.97 2.87
N SER A 119 -26.27 15.05 2.01
CA SER A 119 -25.27 16.12 2.07
C SER A 119 -25.79 17.46 1.53
N LYS A 120 -26.68 17.43 0.53
CA LYS A 120 -27.33 18.63 -0.01
C LYS A 120 -28.32 19.21 1.00
N ASP A 121 -29.11 18.37 1.65
CA ASP A 121 -30.09 18.80 2.65
C ASP A 121 -29.43 19.54 3.81
N ARG A 122 -28.32 19.00 4.34
CA ARG A 122 -27.51 19.69 5.36
C ARG A 122 -27.01 21.05 4.90
N ARG A 123 -26.63 21.18 3.62
CA ARG A 123 -26.17 22.45 3.06
C ARG A 123 -27.31 23.45 2.95
N ILE A 124 -28.51 23.00 2.58
CA ILE A 124 -29.72 23.83 2.51
C ILE A 124 -30.06 24.35 3.91
N GLU A 125 -30.11 23.48 4.92
CA GLU A 125 -30.40 23.88 6.31
C GLU A 125 -29.44 24.95 6.84
N ASP A 126 -28.14 24.80 6.57
CA ASP A 126 -27.13 25.78 6.99
C ASP A 126 -27.31 27.13 6.29
N LEU A 127 -27.63 27.13 4.99
CA LEU A 127 -27.91 28.36 4.23
C LEU A 127 -29.16 29.07 4.75
N GLU A 128 -30.23 28.32 5.01
CA GLU A 128 -31.46 28.88 5.58
C GLU A 128 -31.21 29.49 6.95
N ARG A 129 -30.39 28.84 7.80
CA ARG A 129 -30.00 29.41 9.10
C ARG A 129 -29.23 30.73 8.93
N GLN A 130 -28.33 30.81 7.95
CA GLN A 130 -27.59 32.05 7.66
C GLN A 130 -28.52 33.15 7.16
N VAL A 131 -29.46 32.85 6.26
CA VAL A 131 -30.45 33.80 5.76
C VAL A 131 -31.29 34.36 6.91
N ARG A 132 -31.86 33.50 7.76
CA ARG A 132 -32.63 33.93 8.94
C ARG A 132 -31.83 34.83 9.88
N PHE A 133 -30.57 34.50 10.11
CA PHE A 133 -29.67 35.31 10.92
C PHE A 133 -29.43 36.71 10.32
N LEU A 134 -29.17 36.78 9.01
CA LEU A 134 -28.93 38.03 8.30
C LEU A 134 -30.19 38.90 8.25
N GLU A 135 -31.35 38.32 8.00
CA GLU A 135 -32.64 39.02 8.01
C GLU A 135 -32.90 39.66 9.38
N THR A 136 -32.71 38.89 10.45
CA THR A 136 -32.83 39.38 11.82
C THR A 136 -31.85 40.52 12.10
N ARG A 137 -30.58 40.37 11.72
CA ARG A 137 -29.55 41.40 11.90
C ARG A 137 -29.87 42.69 11.12
N LEU A 138 -30.40 42.58 9.91
CA LEU A 138 -30.82 43.73 9.11
C LEU A 138 -32.01 44.46 9.75
N MET A 139 -32.97 43.72 10.33
CA MET A 139 -34.11 44.30 11.02
C MET A 139 -33.67 45.26 12.15
N TYR A 140 -32.70 44.84 12.97
CA TYR A 140 -32.18 45.66 14.08
C TYR A 140 -31.24 46.80 13.65
N LEU A 141 -30.65 46.74 12.46
CA LEU A 141 -29.75 47.79 11.96
C LEU A 141 -30.49 48.86 11.12
N LYS A 142 -31.71 48.55 10.67
CA LYS A 142 -32.54 49.43 9.85
C LYS A 142 -33.59 50.22 10.65
N SER A 143 -33.73 49.91 11.94
CA SER A 143 -34.49 50.67 12.95
C SER A 143 -33.61 51.70 13.64
#